data_AF-A0A6A6DXH4-F1
#
_entry.id   AF-A0A6A6DXH4-F1
#
_cell.length_a   1.000
_cell.length_b   1.000
_cell.length_c   1.000
_cell.angle_alpha   90.00
_cell.angle_beta   90.00
_cell.angle_gamma   90.00
#
_symmetry.space_group_name_H-M   'P 1'
#
loop_
_entity.id
_entity.type
_entity.pdbx_description
1 polymer ?
#
loop_
_entity_poly.entity_id
_entity_poly.type
_entity_poly.pdbx_seq_one_letter_code
_entity_poly.pdbx_strand_id
1 'polypeptide(L)'
;MTDLRPEAFAKRLDEPLDAQPENTHRNAHLIRFNYHGCGEPDENMVSDGGTDIPCDLLARKYPGDEKKNPVEAAVQRKMADFTKTEQIRAGCDSIVRNKENVESLKPRYNQFCKRPGFHDEYLQTSNRPNARLVDIRANGADRDYGKAERWQMERSLKLIV
;
A
#
# COMPACT_ATOMS: atom_id res chain seq x y z
N MET A 1 -3.13 -17.23 -12.96
CA MET A 1 -1.72 -16.83 -12.77
C MET A 1 -1.72 -15.79 -11.66
N THR A 2 -1.52 -16.21 -10.41
CA THR A 2 -1.51 -15.31 -9.24
C THR A 2 -0.25 -14.44 -9.29
N ASP A 3 -0.44 -13.13 -9.20
CA ASP A 3 0.67 -12.20 -9.21
C ASP A 3 1.41 -12.23 -7.86
N LEU A 4 2.52 -12.96 -7.80
CA LEU A 4 3.36 -13.17 -6.62
C LEU A 4 4.18 -11.94 -6.20
N ARG A 5 3.98 -10.77 -6.83
CA ARG A 5 4.67 -9.53 -6.45
C ARG A 5 4.17 -9.01 -5.09
N PRO A 6 5.06 -8.46 -4.24
CA PRO A 6 4.68 -7.96 -2.92
C PRO A 6 3.61 -6.87 -3.00
N GLU A 7 2.79 -6.75 -1.97
CA GLU A 7 1.83 -5.65 -1.86
C GLU A 7 2.53 -4.35 -1.45
N ALA A 8 2.01 -3.23 -1.94
CA ALA A 8 2.45 -1.90 -1.55
C ALA A 8 1.65 -1.50 -0.32
N PHE A 9 2.30 -1.50 0.84
CA PHE A 9 1.69 -1.06 2.09
C PHE A 9 2.01 0.41 2.37
N ALA A 10 0.98 1.24 2.34
CA ALA A 10 1.01 2.58 2.90
C ALA A 10 0.53 2.56 4.37
N LYS A 11 0.70 3.69 5.06
CA LYS A 11 0.22 3.84 6.43
C LYS A 11 -1.30 3.83 6.48
N ARG A 12 -1.85 3.27 7.56
CA ARG A 12 -3.29 3.15 7.77
C ARG A 12 -3.89 4.34 8.54
N LEU A 13 -3.16 4.87 9.52
CA LEU A 13 -3.59 6.03 10.31
C LEU A 13 -4.91 5.75 11.08
N ASP A 14 -5.01 4.60 11.73
CA ASP A 14 -6.17 4.31 12.60
C ASP A 14 -6.12 5.23 13.84
N GLU A 15 -7.19 6.00 14.05
CA GLU A 15 -7.37 6.87 15.20
C GLU A 15 -8.72 6.57 15.90
N PRO A 16 -8.83 6.75 17.23
CA PRO A 16 -10.11 6.61 17.92
C PRO A 16 -11.10 7.65 17.43
N LEU A 17 -12.39 7.29 17.42
CA LEU A 17 -13.44 8.22 17.01
C LEU A 17 -13.57 9.37 18.02
N ASP A 18 -13.35 10.59 17.57
CA ASP A 18 -13.65 11.80 18.36
C ASP A 18 -15.15 11.91 18.65
N ALA A 19 -15.51 12.54 19.77
CA ALA A 19 -16.90 12.83 20.08
C ALA A 19 -17.48 13.85 19.08
N GLN A 20 -18.27 13.39 18.12
CA GLN A 20 -18.90 14.24 17.12
C GLN A 20 -20.33 14.62 17.54
N PRO A 21 -20.78 15.87 17.32
CA PRO A 21 -22.19 16.21 17.38
C PRO A 21 -22.96 15.42 16.30
N GLU A 22 -24.25 15.18 16.52
CA GLU A 22 -25.14 14.29 15.77
C GLU A 22 -24.80 14.01 14.29
N ASN A 23 -24.94 12.73 13.90
CA ASN A 23 -24.61 12.05 12.64
C ASN A 23 -25.29 12.59 11.35
N THR A 24 -25.40 13.90 11.20
CA THR A 24 -26.17 14.60 10.14
C THR A 24 -25.46 14.60 8.78
N HIS A 25 -24.16 14.32 8.72
CA HIS A 25 -23.37 14.47 7.49
C HIS A 25 -22.87 13.17 6.86
N ARG A 26 -23.32 11.99 7.33
CA ARG A 26 -22.83 10.67 6.86
C ARG A 26 -22.85 10.52 5.33
N ASN A 27 -23.93 10.96 4.68
CA ASN A 27 -24.05 10.89 3.22
C ASN A 27 -23.09 11.86 2.51
N ALA A 28 -22.85 13.04 3.07
CA ALA A 28 -21.89 14.00 2.52
C ALA A 28 -20.45 13.46 2.62
N HIS A 29 -20.08 12.81 3.73
CA HIS A 29 -18.77 12.16 3.87
C HIS A 29 -18.58 11.00 2.89
N LEU A 30 -19.59 10.15 2.70
CA LEU A 30 -19.54 9.05 1.73
C LEU A 30 -19.36 9.56 0.29
N ILE A 31 -20.14 10.60 -0.08
CA ILE A 31 -20.02 11.23 -1.39
C ILE A 31 -18.60 11.78 -1.57
N ARG A 32 -18.05 12.49 -0.58
CA ARG A 32 -16.68 13.02 -0.63
C ARG A 32 -15.60 11.94 -0.74
N PHE A 33 -15.74 10.83 -0.02
CA PHE A 33 -14.87 9.67 -0.16
C PHE A 33 -14.93 9.06 -1.57
N ASN A 34 -16.11 8.99 -2.18
CA ASN A 34 -16.26 8.53 -3.58
C ASN A 34 -15.63 9.51 -4.59
N TYR A 35 -15.53 10.80 -4.24
CA TYR A 35 -14.70 11.77 -4.95
C TYR A 35 -13.22 11.71 -4.55
N HIS A 36 -12.81 10.69 -3.80
CA HIS A 36 -11.45 10.46 -3.31
C HIS A 36 -10.90 11.61 -2.44
N GLY A 37 -11.76 12.46 -1.89
CA GLY A 37 -11.35 13.67 -1.19
C GLY A 37 -10.87 14.81 -2.11
N CYS A 38 -10.92 14.62 -3.44
CA CYS A 38 -10.58 15.64 -4.44
C CYS A 38 -11.83 16.10 -5.22
N GLY A 39 -12.42 17.21 -4.79
CA GLY A 39 -13.58 17.88 -5.39
C GLY A 39 -14.08 19.00 -4.48
N GLU A 40 -15.01 19.84 -4.91
CA GLU A 40 -15.61 20.85 -4.02
C GLU A 40 -16.35 20.17 -2.84
N PRO A 41 -16.15 20.61 -1.58
CA PRO A 41 -15.22 21.64 -1.12
C PRO A 41 -13.76 21.15 -1.07
N ASP A 42 -12.81 22.06 -1.36
CA ASP A 42 -11.36 21.86 -1.54
C ASP A 42 -10.58 21.14 -0.41
N GLU A 43 -11.26 20.64 0.62
CA GLU A 43 -10.67 20.06 1.83
C GLU A 43 -10.88 18.53 1.89
N ASN A 44 -9.77 17.80 1.97
CA ASN A 44 -9.80 16.35 2.19
C ASN A 44 -10.19 16.05 3.65
N MET A 45 -11.48 15.83 3.90
CA MET A 45 -11.99 15.55 5.25
C MET A 45 -11.69 14.13 5.78
N VAL A 46 -11.26 13.21 4.91
CA VAL A 46 -10.90 11.85 5.33
C VAL A 46 -9.40 11.81 5.67
N SER A 47 -8.57 12.48 4.87
CA SER A 47 -7.14 12.71 5.14
C SER A 47 -6.36 11.43 5.50
N ASP A 48 -6.70 10.34 4.81
CA ASP A 48 -6.10 9.03 4.96
C ASP A 48 -5.37 8.59 3.69
N GLY A 49 -4.66 7.46 3.77
CA GLY A 49 -3.95 6.91 2.62
C GLY A 49 -4.86 6.58 1.42
N GLY A 50 -6.13 6.29 1.67
CA GLY A 50 -7.14 6.00 0.65
C GLY A 50 -7.56 7.21 -0.18
N THR A 51 -7.43 8.42 0.37
CA THR A 51 -7.75 9.69 -0.31
C THR A 51 -6.49 10.38 -0.84
N ASP A 52 -5.37 10.32 -0.13
CA ASP A 52 -4.10 10.93 -0.53
C ASP A 52 -3.56 10.41 -1.88
N ILE A 53 -3.50 9.08 -2.04
CA ILE A 53 -2.97 8.43 -3.25
C ILE A 53 -3.78 8.85 -4.49
N PRO A 54 -5.11 8.69 -4.53
CA PRO A 54 -5.91 9.14 -5.66
C PRO A 54 -5.92 10.66 -5.85
N CYS A 55 -5.84 11.49 -4.81
CA CYS A 55 -5.72 12.95 -4.96
C CYS A 55 -4.47 13.36 -5.76
N ASP A 56 -3.32 12.73 -5.45
CA ASP A 56 -2.05 13.05 -6.11
C ASP A 56 -1.95 12.44 -7.53
N LEU A 57 -2.53 11.25 -7.76
CA LEU A 57 -2.37 10.52 -9.02
C LEU A 57 -3.51 10.70 -10.04
N LEU A 58 -4.75 10.89 -9.60
CA LEU A 58 -5.93 10.99 -10.48
C LEU A 58 -6.22 12.43 -10.95
N ALA A 59 -5.19 13.28 -10.95
CA ALA A 59 -5.14 14.52 -11.72
C ALA A 59 -6.27 15.53 -11.45
N ARG A 60 -6.75 15.63 -10.20
CA ARG A 60 -7.63 16.74 -9.78
C ARG A 60 -6.92 17.89 -9.06
N LYS A 61 -5.65 17.72 -8.69
CA LYS A 61 -4.78 18.80 -8.20
C LYS A 61 -4.44 19.84 -9.29
N TYR A 62 -4.60 19.47 -10.57
CA TYR A 62 -4.40 20.33 -11.74
C TYR A 62 -5.65 20.35 -12.63
N PRO A 63 -6.74 21.03 -12.20
CA PRO A 63 -7.93 21.18 -13.02
C PRO A 63 -7.62 22.11 -14.20
N GLY A 64 -7.19 21.56 -15.35
CA GLY A 64 -6.96 22.41 -16.53
C GLY A 64 -6.31 21.80 -17.78
N ASP A 65 -5.43 20.80 -17.66
CA ASP A 65 -4.50 20.52 -18.77
C ASP A 65 -4.64 19.19 -19.50
N GLU A 66 -5.42 18.21 -19.02
CA GLU A 66 -5.53 16.92 -19.73
C GLU A 66 -6.09 17.06 -21.15
N LYS A 67 -6.99 18.02 -21.36
CA LYS A 67 -7.59 18.31 -22.68
C LYS A 67 -6.74 19.25 -23.53
N LYS A 68 -5.85 20.04 -22.92
CA LYS A 68 -5.01 21.04 -23.62
C LYS A 68 -3.64 20.48 -24.00
N ASN A 69 -3.01 19.71 -23.12
CA ASN A 69 -1.72 19.07 -23.36
C ASN A 69 -1.68 17.65 -22.73
N PRO A 70 -2.20 16.64 -23.44
CA PRO A 70 -2.32 15.28 -22.90
C PRO A 70 -0.96 14.62 -22.59
N VAL A 71 0.11 15.04 -23.28
CA VAL A 71 1.46 14.51 -23.09
C VAL A 71 2.03 15.00 -21.77
N GLU A 72 1.95 16.30 -21.50
CA GLU A 72 2.44 16.89 -20.26
C GLU A 72 1.67 16.36 -19.04
N ALA A 73 0.34 16.25 -19.15
CA ALA A 73 -0.47 15.64 -18.10
C ALA A 73 -0.06 14.18 -17.80
N ALA A 74 0.28 13.40 -18.84
CA ALA A 74 0.76 12.03 -18.65
C ALA A 74 2.15 11.97 -17.98
N VAL A 75 3.05 12.93 -18.28
CA VAL A 75 4.34 13.05 -17.61
C VAL A 75 4.15 13.39 -16.13
N GLN A 76 3.29 14.37 -15.81
CA GLN A 76 3.01 14.76 -14.43
C GLN A 76 2.44 13.60 -13.60
N ARG A 77 1.47 12.84 -14.16
CA ARG A 77 0.92 11.65 -13.48
C ARG A 77 1.99 10.59 -13.21
N LYS A 78 2.89 10.34 -14.17
CA LYS A 78 4.02 9.40 -13.98
C LYS A 78 4.99 9.87 -12.90
N MET A 79 5.27 11.18 -12.83
CA MET A 79 6.15 11.74 -11.79
C MET A 79 5.50 11.66 -10.41
N ALA A 80 4.19 11.92 -10.30
CA ALA A 80 3.45 11.74 -9.05
C ALA A 80 3.43 10.27 -8.59
N ASP A 81 3.16 9.35 -9.51
CA ASP A 81 3.23 7.90 -9.27
C ASP A 81 4.60 7.44 -8.81
N PHE A 82 5.66 7.90 -9.48
CA PHE A 82 7.04 7.59 -9.12
C PHE A 82 7.35 8.11 -7.71
N THR A 83 7.00 9.37 -7.42
CA THR A 83 7.22 9.99 -6.11
C THR A 83 6.53 9.20 -5.00
N LYS A 84 5.26 8.83 -5.19
CA LYS A 84 4.51 8.06 -4.18
C LYS A 84 5.08 6.64 -3.99
N THR A 85 5.47 6.01 -5.07
CA THR A 85 6.05 4.66 -5.03
C THR A 85 7.43 4.66 -4.35
N GLU A 86 8.25 5.69 -4.56
CA GLU A 86 9.52 5.87 -3.85
C GLU A 86 9.32 6.13 -2.35
N GLN A 87 8.29 6.91 -1.96
CA GLN A 87 7.94 7.08 -0.55
C GLN A 87 7.61 5.75 0.13
N ILE A 88 6.84 4.88 -0.55
CA ILE A 88 6.52 3.54 -0.04
C ILE A 88 7.78 2.67 0.07
N ARG A 89 8.66 2.71 -0.94
CA ARG A 89 9.94 1.96 -0.92
C ARG A 89 10.85 2.41 0.23
N ALA A 90 10.98 3.72 0.44
CA ALA A 90 11.71 4.30 1.55
C ALA A 90 11.08 3.92 2.91
N GLY A 91 9.75 3.83 2.97
CA GLY A 91 9.03 3.30 4.13
C GLY A 91 9.46 1.88 4.48
N CYS A 92 9.51 0.99 3.49
CA CYS A 92 10.01 -0.38 3.66
C CYS A 92 11.46 -0.41 4.17
N ASP A 93 12.35 0.41 3.59
CA ASP A 93 13.75 0.53 4.01
C ASP A 93 13.89 0.98 5.47
N SER A 94 13.02 1.90 5.92
CA SER A 94 13.08 2.43 7.28
C SER A 94 12.57 1.46 8.35
N ILE A 95 11.61 0.60 8.00
CA ILE A 95 10.93 -0.28 8.97
C ILE A 95 11.62 -1.65 9.05
N VAL A 96 11.98 -2.25 7.91
CA VAL A 96 12.47 -3.64 7.87
C VAL A 96 13.98 -3.67 8.06
N ARG A 97 14.47 -4.41 9.05
CA ARG A 97 15.88 -4.45 9.44
C ARG A 97 16.75 -5.37 8.57
N ASN A 98 16.17 -6.44 8.04
CA ASN A 98 16.89 -7.40 7.20
C ASN A 98 16.87 -6.96 5.73
N LYS A 99 18.05 -6.70 5.16
CA LYS A 99 18.23 -6.25 3.76
C LYS A 99 17.61 -7.20 2.72
N GLU A 100 17.69 -8.52 2.94
CA GLU A 100 17.11 -9.51 2.02
C GLU A 100 15.58 -9.43 2.03
N ASN A 101 14.98 -9.21 3.21
CA ASN A 101 13.54 -9.05 3.34
C ASN A 101 13.07 -7.71 2.74
N VAL A 102 13.83 -6.64 2.97
CA VAL A 102 13.55 -5.30 2.42
C VAL A 102 13.42 -5.35 0.90
N GLU A 103 14.42 -5.90 0.20
CA GLU A 103 14.38 -5.97 -1.27
C GLU A 103 13.25 -6.84 -1.80
N SER A 104 12.88 -7.87 -1.04
CA SER A 104 11.77 -8.75 -1.40
C SER A 104 10.41 -8.07 -1.25
N LEU A 105 10.26 -7.18 -0.27
CA LEU A 105 9.02 -6.46 0.04
C LEU A 105 8.81 -5.18 -0.78
N LYS A 106 9.86 -4.63 -1.42
CA LYS A 106 9.74 -3.41 -2.23
C LYS A 106 8.82 -3.61 -3.44
N PRO A 107 7.73 -2.83 -3.59
CA PRO A 107 6.88 -2.91 -4.76
C PRO A 107 7.59 -2.35 -6.00
N ARG A 108 7.63 -3.12 -7.09
CA ARG A 108 8.25 -2.77 -8.38
C ARG A 108 7.19 -2.62 -9.49
N TYR A 109 6.10 -1.93 -9.18
CA TYR A 109 4.99 -1.63 -10.10
C TYR A 109 4.42 -0.24 -9.78
N ASN A 110 3.62 0.30 -10.69
CA ASN A 110 2.98 1.60 -10.54
C ASN A 110 1.77 1.51 -9.61
N GLN A 111 1.44 2.59 -8.92
CA GLN A 111 0.22 2.67 -8.12
C GLN A 111 -1.00 2.38 -9.01
N PHE A 112 -2.02 1.76 -8.42
CA PHE A 112 -3.22 1.23 -9.10
C PHE A 112 -3.02 0.03 -10.05
N CYS A 113 -1.80 -0.50 -10.24
CA CYS A 113 -1.65 -1.84 -10.85
C CYS A 113 -2.21 -2.96 -9.96
N LYS A 114 -2.24 -2.72 -8.65
CA LYS A 114 -2.92 -3.53 -7.63
C LYS A 114 -3.71 -2.58 -6.73
N ARG A 115 -4.64 -3.13 -5.94
CA ARG A 115 -5.32 -2.38 -4.89
C ARG A 115 -4.27 -1.94 -3.85
N PRO A 116 -4.19 -0.66 -3.47
CA PRO A 116 -3.30 -0.20 -2.40
C PRO A 116 -3.66 -0.87 -1.07
N GLY A 117 -2.65 -1.36 -0.35
CA GLY A 117 -2.80 -1.90 1.00
C GLY A 117 -2.44 -0.85 2.04
N PHE A 118 -3.14 -0.86 3.19
CA PHE A 118 -2.89 0.07 4.29
C PHE A 118 -2.69 -0.72 5.58
N HIS A 119 -1.48 -0.73 6.12
CA HIS A 119 -1.18 -1.49 7.33
C HIS A 119 0.08 -0.97 8.03
N ASP A 120 -0.04 -0.61 9.31
CA ASP A 120 1.07 -0.03 10.07
C ASP A 120 2.01 -1.12 10.65
N GLU A 121 1.47 -2.26 11.05
CA GLU A 121 2.25 -3.34 11.66
C GLU A 121 2.81 -4.39 10.67
N TYR A 122 2.28 -4.51 9.45
CA TYR A 122 2.64 -5.61 8.54
C TYR A 122 4.14 -5.66 8.27
N LEU A 123 4.76 -4.54 7.92
CA LEU A 123 6.21 -4.47 7.69
C LEU A 123 7.00 -4.74 8.97
N GLN A 124 6.47 -4.35 10.13
CA GLN A 124 7.12 -4.60 11.43
C GLN A 124 7.13 -6.09 11.78
N THR A 125 6.13 -6.87 11.33
CA THR A 125 6.09 -8.32 11.58
C THR A 125 7.32 -9.03 11.02
N SER A 126 7.88 -8.54 9.91
CA SER A 126 9.09 -9.10 9.28
C SER A 126 10.36 -8.97 10.13
N ASN A 127 10.33 -8.15 11.19
CA ASN A 127 11.43 -8.00 12.14
C ASN A 127 11.34 -8.96 13.33
N ARG A 128 10.24 -9.69 13.50
CA ARG A 128 10.06 -10.59 14.64
C ARG A 128 10.96 -11.82 14.47
N PRO A 129 11.58 -12.33 15.56
CA PRO A 129 12.46 -13.49 15.49
C PRO A 129 11.73 -14.81 15.16
N ASN A 130 10.41 -14.77 15.04
CA ASN A 130 9.54 -15.87 14.66
C ASN A 130 8.86 -15.71 13.30
N ALA A 131 9.08 -14.59 12.62
CA ALA A 131 8.62 -14.42 11.25
C ALA A 131 9.78 -14.72 10.29
N ARG A 132 9.48 -15.43 9.20
CA ARG A 132 10.42 -15.64 8.10
C ARG A 132 9.73 -15.32 6.79
N LEU A 133 10.24 -14.33 6.07
CA LEU A 133 9.81 -14.04 4.71
C LEU A 133 10.39 -15.10 3.77
N VAL A 134 9.54 -15.68 2.91
CA VAL A 134 9.97 -16.63 1.88
C VAL A 134 9.53 -16.08 0.53
N ASP A 135 10.49 -15.60 -0.25
CA ASP A 135 10.23 -15.13 -1.60
C ASP A 135 10.16 -16.30 -2.58
N ILE A 136 8.96 -16.63 -3.04
CA ILE A 136 8.69 -17.72 -3.97
C ILE A 136 8.75 -17.30 -5.45
N ARG A 137 9.08 -16.03 -5.75
CA ARG A 137 9.15 -15.55 -7.14
C ARG A 137 10.22 -16.25 -7.97
N ALA A 138 11.34 -16.62 -7.34
CA ALA A 138 12.45 -17.28 -8.01
C ALA A 138 12.22 -18.77 -8.29
N ASN A 139 11.55 -19.48 -7.37
CA ASN A 139 11.52 -20.95 -7.36
C ASN A 139 10.10 -21.56 -7.42
N GLY A 140 9.04 -20.74 -7.41
CA GLY A 140 7.66 -21.22 -7.31
C GLY A 140 7.32 -21.80 -5.92
N ALA A 141 6.04 -21.98 -5.65
CA ALA A 141 5.60 -22.75 -4.49
C ALA A 141 5.60 -24.24 -4.86
N ASP A 142 6.67 -24.96 -4.53
CA ASP A 142 6.69 -26.40 -4.71
C ASP A 142 5.59 -27.03 -3.84
N ARG A 143 4.65 -27.73 -4.47
CA ARG A 143 3.47 -28.34 -3.82
C ARG A 143 3.85 -29.67 -3.15
N ASP A 144 4.86 -29.69 -2.30
CA ASP A 144 5.30 -30.91 -1.62
C ASP A 144 4.73 -30.93 -0.18
N TYR A 145 3.41 -31.17 -0.06
CA TYR A 145 2.70 -31.25 1.23
C TYR A 145 3.23 -32.37 2.15
N GLY A 146 4.06 -33.30 1.65
CA GLY A 146 4.65 -34.39 2.43
C GLY A 146 5.95 -34.03 3.18
N LYS A 147 6.57 -32.88 2.93
CA LYS A 147 7.80 -32.45 3.63
C LYS A 147 7.56 -31.49 4.79
N ALA A 148 6.33 -31.01 4.99
CA ALA A 148 6.03 -30.06 6.07
C ALA A 148 6.49 -30.57 7.44
N GLU A 149 6.41 -31.88 7.70
CA GLU A 149 6.90 -32.51 8.94
C GLU A 149 8.43 -32.55 9.03
N ARG A 150 9.13 -32.73 7.90
CA ARG A 150 10.60 -32.76 7.86
C ARG A 150 11.22 -31.36 8.08
N TRP A 151 10.52 -30.30 7.67
CA TRP A 151 10.90 -28.92 7.97
C TRP A 151 10.57 -28.49 9.41
N GLN A 152 9.53 -29.05 10.03
CA GLN A 152 9.24 -28.84 11.45
C GLN A 152 10.21 -29.58 12.39
N MET A 153 10.71 -30.76 11.99
CA MET A 153 11.57 -31.59 12.85
C MET A 153 13.01 -31.09 12.98
N GLU A 154 13.58 -30.43 11.95
CA GLU A 154 14.98 -29.98 12.04
C GLU A 154 15.15 -28.67 12.82
N ARG A 155 14.12 -27.82 12.94
CA ARG A 155 14.22 -26.53 13.67
C ARG A 155 12.86 -26.13 14.28
N SER A 156 12.68 -26.55 15.52
CA SER A 156 11.75 -26.05 16.54
C SER A 156 10.90 -24.81 16.16
N LEU A 157 9.62 -25.08 15.85
CA LEU A 157 8.43 -24.24 16.10
C LEU A 157 8.59 -22.72 15.93
N LYS A 158 8.31 -22.17 14.74
CA LYS A 158 7.90 -20.75 14.59
C LYS A 158 6.85 -20.57 13.48
N LEU A 159 5.73 -19.99 13.89
CA LEU A 159 4.48 -19.72 13.16
C LEU A 159 4.70 -19.08 11.77
N ILE A 160 4.04 -19.65 10.75
CA ILE A 160 3.85 -19.04 9.43
C ILE A 160 2.58 -18.19 9.54
N VAL A 161 2.68 -16.88 9.32
CA VAL A 161 1.52 -15.99 9.12
C VAL A 161 1.23 -15.91 7.62
#